data_AF-A0A923DM86-F1
#
_entry.id   AF-A0A923DM86-F1
#
_cell.length_a   1.000
_cell.length_b   1.000
_cell.length_c   1.000
_cell.angle_alpha   90.00
_cell.angle_beta   90.00
_cell.angle_gamma   90.00
#
_symmetry.space_group_name_H-M   'P 1'
#
loop_
_entity.id
_entity.type
_entity.pdbx_description
1 polymer ?
#
loop_
_entity_poly.entity_id
_entity_poly.type
_entity_poly.pdbx_seq_one_letter_code
_entity_poly.pdbx_strand_id
1 'polypeptide(L)'
;MMKTVVACVYDLIPSPIGEVGIVRRPEGAFPVRMIFLPHVGASTSKRIRETFPEAVPSSGKKDKTGMQIEAYLAGDAVNFSIAALDFEGIGGFERRVLLADHQIPRGRVMTYGG
;
A
#
# COMPACT_ATOMS: atom_id res chain seq x y z
N MET A 1 -4.06 -14.38 24.43
CA MET A 1 -3.42 -14.99 23.24
C MET A 1 -2.56 -13.91 22.59
N MET A 2 -1.25 -13.94 22.81
CA MET A 2 -0.31 -12.96 22.26
C MET A 2 -0.21 -13.23 20.75
N LYS A 3 -0.74 -12.32 19.92
CA LYS A 3 -0.46 -12.37 18.47
C LYS A 3 1.02 -12.03 18.31
N THR A 4 1.81 -12.96 17.80
CA THR A 4 3.16 -12.68 17.34
C THR A 4 3.09 -11.52 16.36
N VAL A 5 3.61 -10.35 16.75
CA VAL A 5 3.71 -9.20 15.86
C VAL A 5 4.85 -9.52 14.91
N VAL A 6 4.50 -10.03 13.73
CA VAL A 6 5.49 -10.24 12.67
C VAL A 6 5.97 -8.85 12.25
N ALA A 7 7.27 -8.59 12.41
CA ALA A 7 7.88 -7.33 12.03
C ALA A 7 7.63 -7.07 10.55
N CYS A 8 6.87 -6.02 10.23
CA CYS A 8 6.62 -5.64 8.86
C CYS A 8 7.90 -5.06 8.24
N VAL A 9 8.03 -5.15 6.92
CA VAL A 9 9.07 -4.45 6.18
C VAL A 9 8.45 -3.34 5.36
N TYR A 10 9.19 -2.26 5.10
CA TYR A 10 8.68 -1.18 4.27
C TYR A 10 9.68 -0.68 3.24
N ASP A 11 9.16 -0.28 2.08
CA ASP A 11 9.90 0.49 1.06
C ASP A 11 9.40 1.93 1.05
N LEU A 12 10.30 2.85 0.71
CA LEU A 12 9.98 4.24 0.39
C LEU A 12 10.25 4.47 -1.10
N ILE A 13 9.25 4.97 -1.80
CA ILE A 13 9.31 5.29 -3.22
C ILE A 13 9.21 6.79 -3.38
N PRO A 14 10.27 7.47 -3.88
CA PRO A 14 10.21 8.88 -4.20
C PRO A 14 9.13 9.16 -5.25
N SER A 15 8.39 10.26 -5.08
CA SER A 15 7.47 10.78 -6.09
C SER A 15 7.56 12.31 -6.15
N PRO A 16 7.04 12.96 -7.21
CA PRO A 16 7.03 14.42 -7.32
C PRO A 16 6.31 15.15 -6.16
N ILE A 17 5.43 14.45 -5.44
CA ILE A 17 4.65 15.00 -4.32
C ILE A 17 5.10 14.49 -2.95
N GLY A 18 6.26 13.82 -2.89
CA GLY A 18 6.86 13.26 -1.67
C GLY A 18 6.93 11.73 -1.67
N GLU A 19 7.41 11.14 -0.59
CA GLU A 19 7.64 9.68 -0.51
C GLU A 19 6.34 8.89 -0.30
N VAL A 20 6.09 7.93 -1.19
CA VAL A 20 5.09 6.88 -1.00
C VAL A 20 5.71 5.76 -0.19
N GLY A 21 5.04 5.34 0.88
CA GLY A 21 5.48 4.22 1.71
C GLY A 21 4.67 2.97 1.42
N ILE A 22 5.32 1.81 1.30
CA ILE A 22 4.62 0.53 1.16
C ILE A 22 5.05 -0.39 2.29
N VAL A 23 4.10 -0.74 3.16
CA VAL A 23 4.32 -1.64 4.29
C VAL A 23 3.85 -3.04 3.91
N ARG A 24 4.70 -4.03 4.19
CA ARG A 24 4.47 -5.42 3.85
C ARG A 24 4.67 -6.38 5.02
N ARG A 25 3.97 -7.51 4.96
CA ARG A 25 4.36 -8.69 5.74
C ARG A 25 5.62 -9.31 5.12
N PRO A 26 6.59 -9.76 5.93
CA PRO A 26 7.83 -10.38 5.41
C PRO A 26 7.57 -11.75 4.77
N GLU A 27 6.47 -12.41 5.12
CA GLU A 27 6.07 -13.72 4.59
C GLU A 27 4.58 -13.72 4.21
N GLY A 28 4.24 -14.45 3.13
CA GLY A 28 2.85 -14.69 2.70
C GLY A 28 2.56 -14.33 1.23
N ALA A 29 1.40 -14.79 0.75
CA ALA A 29 0.95 -14.57 -0.64
C ALA A 29 0.43 -13.14 -0.91
N PHE A 30 0.04 -12.42 0.15
CA PHE A 30 -0.54 -11.08 0.08
C PHE A 30 0.36 -10.11 0.88
N PRO A 31 1.50 -9.69 0.32
CA PRO A 31 2.49 -9.00 1.11
C PRO A 31 2.04 -7.60 1.51
N VAL A 32 1.23 -6.90 0.69
CA VAL A 32 0.95 -5.48 0.92
C VAL A 32 -0.12 -5.31 1.99
N ARG A 33 0.31 -4.78 3.15
CA ARG A 33 -0.56 -4.48 4.29
C ARG A 33 -1.12 -3.07 4.24
N MET A 34 -0.30 -2.09 3.84
CA MET A 34 -0.70 -0.68 3.82
C MET A 34 0.17 0.13 2.86
N ILE A 35 -0.45 1.11 2.19
CA ILE A 35 0.25 2.13 1.41
C ILE A 35 0.05 3.48 2.10
N PHE A 36 1.14 4.17 2.38
CA PHE A 36 1.16 5.53 2.90
C PHE A 36 1.37 6.50 1.75
N LEU A 37 0.37 7.35 1.51
CA LEU A 37 0.51 8.46 0.58
C LEU A 37 1.37 9.58 1.19
N PRO A 38 2.07 10.37 0.36
CA PRO A 38 2.85 11.51 0.81
C PRO A 38 1.98 12.48 1.62
N HIS A 39 2.55 13.06 2.68
CA HIS A 39 1.88 14.05 3.51
C HIS A 39 2.81 15.22 3.76
N VAL A 40 2.34 16.43 3.46
CA VAL A 40 3.12 17.66 3.67
C VAL A 40 3.46 17.83 5.15
N GLY A 41 4.73 18.08 5.48
CA GLY A 41 5.16 18.33 6.86
C GLY A 41 5.30 17.09 7.74
N ALA A 42 5.15 15.87 7.21
CA ALA A 42 5.37 14.63 7.96
C ALA A 42 6.21 13.62 7.18
N SER A 43 7.23 13.05 7.83
CA SER A 43 8.02 11.97 7.23
C SER A 43 7.17 10.70 7.08
N THR A 44 7.11 10.15 5.87
CA THR A 44 6.43 8.88 5.59
C THR A 44 7.00 7.75 6.45
N SER A 45 8.33 7.67 6.62
CA SER A 45 8.96 6.67 7.48
C SER A 45 8.56 6.77 8.95
N LYS A 46 8.36 8.00 9.47
CA LYS A 46 7.90 8.23 10.84
C LYS A 46 6.45 7.76 11.01
N ARG A 47 5.57 8.13 10.08
CA ARG A 47 4.15 7.71 10.07
C ARG A 47 4.00 6.19 9.97
N ILE A 48 4.85 5.53 9.17
CA ILE A 48 4.91 4.06 9.12
C ILE A 48 5.23 3.51 10.50
N ARG A 49 6.30 3.98 11.17
CA ARG A 49 6.68 3.50 12.50
C ARG A 49 5.68 3.86 13.60
N GLU A 50 4.94 4.95 13.47
CA GLU A 50 3.83 5.27 14.38
C GLU A 50 2.69 4.25 14.26
N THR A 51 2.44 3.74 13.05
CA THR A 51 1.37 2.75 12.80
C THR A 51 1.84 1.30 13.01
N PHE A 52 3.10 1.03 12.66
CA PHE A 52 3.76 -0.27 12.73
C PHE A 52 5.12 -0.07 13.45
N PRO A 53 5.14 -0.05 14.80
CA PRO A 53 6.34 0.27 15.58
C PRO A 53 7.57 -0.60 15.26
N GLU A 54 7.34 -1.88 15.00
CA GLU A 54 8.38 -2.86 14.69
C GLU A 54 8.73 -2.91 13.20
N ALA A 55 8.21 -1.98 12.37
CA ALA A 55 8.47 -2.00 10.95
C ALA A 55 9.89 -1.50 10.63
N VAL A 56 10.60 -2.27 9.80
CA VAL A 56 11.98 -1.97 9.39
C VAL A 56 12.05 -1.65 7.89
N PRO A 57 13.00 -0.80 7.45
CA PRO A 57 13.26 -0.62 6.03
C PRO A 57 13.62 -1.95 5.37
N SER A 58 13.09 -2.18 4.17
CA SER A 58 13.52 -3.29 3.31
C SER A 58 14.97 -3.08 2.86
N SER A 59 15.77 -4.15 2.90
CA SER A 59 17.17 -4.16 2.46
C SER A 59 17.38 -4.77 1.07
N GLY A 60 16.29 -5.11 0.38
CA GLY A 60 16.30 -5.88 -0.88
C GLY A 60 15.94 -5.08 -2.13
N LYS A 61 15.89 -5.79 -3.27
CA LYS A 61 15.32 -5.25 -4.50
C LYS A 61 13.83 -4.99 -4.31
N LYS A 62 13.32 -3.92 -4.94
CA LYS A 62 11.88 -3.64 -4.98
C LYS A 62 11.14 -4.84 -5.55
N ASP A 63 10.03 -5.19 -4.92
CA ASP A 63 9.14 -6.20 -5.44
C ASP A 63 8.34 -5.70 -6.65
N LYS A 64 7.55 -6.60 -7.24
CA LYS A 64 6.70 -6.29 -8.38
C LYS A 64 5.79 -5.09 -8.12
N THR A 65 5.15 -5.01 -6.95
CA THR A 65 4.23 -3.92 -6.61
C THR A 65 4.96 -2.59 -6.50
N GLY A 66 6.15 -2.57 -5.91
CA GLY A 66 6.99 -1.37 -5.83
C GLY A 66 7.38 -0.87 -7.22
N MET A 67 7.84 -1.77 -8.10
CA MET A 67 8.15 -1.42 -9.49
C MET A 67 6.91 -0.90 -10.25
N GLN A 68 5.75 -1.50 -10.03
CA GLN A 68 4.48 -1.08 -10.63
C GLN A 68 4.04 0.32 -10.14
N ILE A 69 4.24 0.64 -8.87
CA ILE A 69 3.95 1.98 -8.32
C ILE A 69 4.89 3.01 -8.94
N GLU A 70 6.18 2.71 -9.11
CA GLU A 70 7.12 3.62 -9.78
C GLU A 70 6.72 3.90 -11.23
N ALA A 71 6.40 2.86 -12.00
CA ALA A 71 5.91 3.01 -13.38
C ALA A 71 4.61 3.85 -13.42
N TYR A 72 3.67 3.59 -12.51
CA TYR A 72 2.42 4.35 -12.43
C TYR A 72 2.68 5.84 -12.13
N LEU A 73 3.58 6.14 -11.20
CA LEU A 73 3.97 7.51 -10.86
C LEU A 73 4.73 8.21 -12.00
N ALA A 74 5.43 7.45 -12.84
CA ALA A 74 6.03 7.95 -14.07
C ALA A 74 5.01 8.19 -15.21
N GLY A 75 3.76 7.77 -15.01
CA GLY A 75 2.65 7.97 -15.95
C GLY A 75 2.25 6.73 -16.74
N ASP A 76 2.99 5.62 -16.62
CA ASP A 76 2.73 4.40 -17.39
C ASP A 76 1.37 3.78 -17.05
N ALA A 77 0.74 3.16 -18.05
CA ALA A 77 -0.50 2.41 -17.87
C ALA A 77 -0.25 1.10 -17.10
N VAL A 78 -0.46 1.14 -15.79
CA VAL A 78 -0.27 0.00 -14.89
C VAL A 78 -1.61 -0.50 -14.37
N ASN A 79 -1.83 -1.82 -14.47
CA ASN A 79 -2.95 -2.50 -13.85
C ASN A 79 -2.50 -3.17 -12.54
N PHE A 80 -3.03 -2.70 -11.41
CA PHE A 80 -2.76 -3.28 -10.10
C PHE A 80 -3.68 -4.47 -9.82
N SER A 81 -3.08 -5.58 -9.37
CA SER A 81 -3.85 -6.75 -8.96
C SER A 81 -4.25 -6.66 -7.50
N ILE A 82 -5.55 -6.79 -7.22
CA ILE A 82 -6.07 -6.86 -5.85
C ILE A 82 -5.59 -8.12 -5.10
N ALA A 83 -5.12 -9.13 -5.83
CA ALA A 83 -4.58 -10.36 -5.26
C ALA A 83 -3.21 -10.15 -4.56
N ALA A 84 -2.64 -8.95 -4.58
CA ALA A 84 -1.44 -8.61 -3.80
C ALA A 84 -1.77 -7.98 -2.43
N LEU A 85 -3.03 -7.62 -2.18
CA LEU A 85 -3.46 -6.88 -0.99
C LEU A 85 -3.94 -7.83 0.12
N ASP A 86 -3.51 -7.53 1.34
CA ASP A 86 -3.97 -8.22 2.54
C ASP A 86 -5.24 -7.56 3.09
N PHE A 87 -6.37 -8.26 2.98
CA PHE A 87 -7.67 -7.82 3.51
C PHE A 87 -7.94 -8.31 4.94
N GLU A 88 -6.98 -8.92 5.64
CA GLU A 88 -7.19 -9.39 7.00
C GLU A 88 -7.58 -8.22 7.92
N GLY A 89 -8.73 -8.34 8.59
CA GLY A 89 -9.25 -7.30 9.49
C GLY A 89 -10.03 -6.17 8.80
N ILE A 90 -10.23 -6.23 7.48
CA ILE A 90 -11.13 -5.32 6.76
C ILE A 90 -12.56 -5.88 6.83
N GLY A 91 -13.51 -5.05 7.29
CA GLY A 91 -14.89 -5.46 7.48
C GLY A 91 -15.62 -5.75 6.15
N GLY A 92 -16.76 -6.44 6.24
CA GLY A 92 -17.52 -6.83 5.05
C GLY A 92 -18.04 -5.65 4.21
N PHE A 93 -18.42 -4.55 4.86
CA PHE A 93 -18.85 -3.33 4.15
C PHE A 93 -17.67 -2.63 3.47
N GLU A 94 -16.60 -2.33 4.22
CA GLU A 94 -15.39 -1.69 3.71
C GLU A 94 -14.77 -2.46 2.54
N ARG A 95 -14.71 -3.79 2.65
CA ARG A 95 -14.20 -4.66 1.59
C ARG A 95 -15.01 -4.53 0.31
N ARG A 96 -16.35 -4.44 0.39
CA ARG A 96 -17.19 -4.26 -0.80
C ARG A 96 -16.95 -2.91 -1.47
N VAL A 97 -16.80 -1.85 -0.69
CA VAL A 97 -16.48 -0.51 -1.21
C VAL A 97 -15.13 -0.52 -1.94
N LEU A 98 -14.07 -1.04 -1.30
CA LEU A 98 -12.73 -1.10 -1.92
C LEU A 98 -12.72 -1.94 -3.22
N LEU A 99 -13.51 -3.02 -3.28
CA LEU A 99 -13.65 -3.83 -4.49
C LEU A 99 -14.40 -3.09 -5.60
N ALA A 100 -15.41 -2.29 -5.26
CA ALA A 100 -16.12 -1.45 -6.22
C ALA A 100 -15.22 -0.33 -6.75
N ASP A 101 -14.45 0.32 -5.87
CA ASP A 101 -13.48 1.35 -6.26
C ASP A 101 -12.40 0.80 -7.21
N HIS A 102 -11.94 -0.44 -7.00
CA HIS A 102 -10.98 -1.11 -7.89
C HIS A 102 -11.52 -1.32 -9.32
N GLN A 103 -12.84 -1.35 -9.51
CA GLN A 103 -13.45 -1.46 -10.84
C GLN A 103 -13.49 -0.13 -11.61
N ILE A 104 -13.22 1.00 -10.97
CA ILE A 104 -13.23 2.30 -11.64
C ILE A 104 -12.01 2.38 -12.59
N PRO A 105 -12.20 2.54 -13.90
CA PRO A 105 -11.08 2.61 -14.83
C PRO A 105 -10.23 3.87 -14.57
N ARG A 106 -8.93 3.77 -14.85
CA ARG A 106 -8.04 4.93 -14.80
C ARG A 106 -8.60 6.08 -15.65
N GLY A 107 -8.59 7.29 -15.09
CA GLY A 107 -9.10 8.48 -15.76
C GLY A 107 -10.63 8.59 -15.76
N ARG A 108 -11.33 7.74 -15.00
CA ARG A 108 -12.78 7.83 -14.77
C ARG A 108 -13.06 8.10 -13.29
N VAL A 109 -14.28 8.54 -13.02
CA VAL A 109 -14.80 8.81 -11.68
C VAL A 109 -16.19 8.20 -11.55
N MET A 110 -16.57 7.87 -10.33
CA MET A 110 -17.90 7.38 -9.94
C MET A 110 -18.36 8.17 -8.71
N THR A 111 -19.66 8.28 -8.48
CA THR A 111 -20.17 8.97 -7.29
C THR A 111 -20.27 8.01 -6.11
N TYR A 112 -20.39 8.52 -4.88
CA TYR A 112 -20.60 7.67 -3.71
C TYR A 112 -21.92 6.86 -3.75
N GLY A 113 -22.86 7.24 -4.63
CA GLY A 113 -24.10 6.48 -4.87
C GLY A 113 -24.00 5.44 -5.99
N GLY A 114 -22.86 5.36 -6.69
CA GLY A 114 -22.75 4.76 -8.02
C GLY A 114 -22.94 5.82 -9.09
#